data_AF-A0A497WY66-F1
#
_entry.id   AF-A0A497WY66-F1
#
_cell.length_a   1.000
_cell.length_b   1.000
_cell.length_c   1.000
_cell.angle_alpha   90.00
_cell.angle_beta   90.00
_cell.angle_gamma   90.00
#
_symmetry.space_group_name_H-M   'P 1'
#
loop_
_entity.id
_entity.type
_entity.pdbx_description
1 polymer ?
#
loop_
_entity_poly.entity_id
_entity_poly.type
_entity_poly.pdbx_seq_one_letter_code
_entity_poly.pdbx_strand_id
1 'polypeptide(L)'
;MRATTCSLFALIVVSVSSCGILRGGLFDRGEPFEVPEPRPERETRPVQVALDADAVLVAMDDGSQCLGAAGAAGRANGWTGTLAECPYPYTYEVVLAAGTLPGQVPLQEVQSAVLIDEAEVPFRPLVVVTVTDLNGKPYRFESSAGF
;
A
#
# COMPACT_ATOMS: atom_id res chain seq x y z
N MET A 1 -87.41 29.66 9.71
CA MET A 1 -86.14 30.24 10.22
C MET A 1 -85.07 29.16 10.16
N ARG A 2 -84.00 29.43 9.40
CA ARG A 2 -82.68 28.76 9.30
C ARG A 2 -82.56 27.26 9.61
N ALA A 3 -82.35 26.48 8.55
CA ALA A 3 -81.36 25.40 8.51
C ALA A 3 -80.88 25.26 7.05
N THR A 4 -79.60 25.54 6.81
CA THR A 4 -78.98 25.65 5.48
C THR A 4 -78.28 24.34 5.15
N THR A 5 -78.66 23.75 4.02
CA THR A 5 -78.14 22.54 3.41
C THR A 5 -76.92 22.83 2.50
N CYS A 6 -76.06 21.82 2.37
CA CYS A 6 -74.89 21.59 1.49
C CYS A 6 -74.66 22.51 0.27
N SER A 7 -73.38 22.82 -0.01
CA SER A 7 -72.71 22.34 -1.24
C SER A 7 -71.23 22.76 -1.32
N LEU A 8 -70.39 21.77 -1.62
CA LEU A 8 -69.04 21.92 -2.20
C LEU A 8 -69.12 22.77 -3.49
N PHE A 9 -68.09 23.57 -3.80
CA PHE A 9 -67.51 23.61 -5.16
C PHE A 9 -66.09 24.23 -5.16
N ALA A 10 -65.17 23.41 -5.68
CA ALA A 10 -63.82 23.64 -6.23
C ALA A 10 -63.17 25.04 -6.16
N LEU A 11 -62.01 25.10 -5.50
CA LEU A 11 -60.99 26.14 -5.73
C LEU A 11 -60.00 25.65 -6.78
N ILE A 12 -60.15 26.16 -8.00
CA ILE A 12 -59.09 26.18 -9.01
C ILE A 12 -58.26 27.44 -8.72
N VAL A 13 -57.00 27.29 -8.32
CA VAL A 13 -56.03 28.40 -8.36
C VAL A 13 -54.99 28.04 -9.41
N VAL A 14 -55.15 28.68 -10.57
CA VAL A 14 -54.18 28.68 -11.66
C VAL A 14 -52.95 29.45 -11.22
N SER A 15 -51.83 28.75 -11.24
CA SER A 15 -50.47 29.23 -11.09
C SER A 15 -50.09 30.24 -12.18
N VAL A 16 -49.62 31.42 -11.78
CA VAL A 16 -48.74 32.24 -12.63
C VAL A 16 -47.75 33.07 -11.79
N SER A 17 -46.49 32.93 -12.19
CA SER A 17 -45.44 33.95 -12.20
C SER A 17 -44.69 34.30 -10.91
N SER A 18 -43.47 33.77 -10.90
CA SER A 18 -42.21 34.52 -10.75
C SER A 18 -41.80 35.03 -9.37
N CYS A 19 -41.01 34.21 -8.67
CA CYS A 19 -39.80 34.73 -8.03
C CYS A 19 -38.67 33.73 -8.32
N GLY A 20 -37.87 34.08 -9.33
CA GLY A 20 -36.65 33.36 -9.64
C GLY A 20 -35.56 33.66 -8.61
N ILE A 21 -34.70 32.65 -8.44
CA ILE A 21 -33.25 32.78 -8.24
C ILE A 21 -32.80 33.05 -6.79
N LEU A 22 -31.84 32.21 -6.37
CA LEU A 22 -31.04 32.22 -5.13
C LEU A 22 -31.53 31.36 -3.94
N ARG A 23 -31.87 30.09 -4.18
CA ARG A 23 -31.44 29.04 -3.25
C ARG A 23 -29.98 28.71 -3.56
N GLY A 24 -29.07 29.49 -2.97
CA GLY A 24 -27.64 29.19 -2.98
C GLY A 24 -27.40 27.88 -2.24
N GLY A 25 -27.29 26.78 -2.99
CA GLY A 25 -26.69 25.52 -2.54
C GLY A 25 -25.18 25.67 -2.37
N LEU A 26 -24.75 26.57 -1.48
CA LEU A 26 -23.33 26.93 -1.30
C LEU A 26 -22.60 26.12 -0.21
N PHE A 27 -23.24 25.06 0.28
CA PHE A 27 -22.60 24.09 1.17
C PHE A 27 -22.87 22.69 0.63
N ASP A 28 -22.54 22.49 -0.65
CA ASP A 28 -22.08 21.18 -1.06
C ASP A 28 -20.82 20.92 -0.24
N ARG A 29 -20.94 20.12 0.83
CA ARG A 29 -19.78 19.59 1.55
C ARG A 29 -19.09 18.70 0.53
N GLY A 30 -18.24 19.30 -0.30
CA GLY A 30 -17.32 18.56 -1.14
C GLY A 30 -16.66 17.50 -0.27
N GLU A 31 -16.48 16.31 -0.84
CA GLU A 31 -15.79 15.18 -0.24
C GLU A 31 -14.62 15.70 0.63
N PRO A 32 -14.44 15.18 1.86
CA PRO A 32 -13.33 15.59 2.72
C PRO A 32 -12.06 15.66 1.89
N PHE A 33 -11.38 16.82 1.92
CA PHE A 33 -10.07 16.93 1.31
C PHE A 33 -9.14 15.96 2.03
N GLU A 34 -8.90 14.80 1.43
CA GLU A 34 -7.92 13.83 1.90
C GLU A 34 -6.55 14.50 1.71
N VAL A 35 -5.99 15.02 2.80
CA VAL A 35 -4.64 15.58 2.78
C VAL A 35 -3.71 14.42 2.40
N PRO A 36 -2.93 14.52 1.30
CA PRO A 36 -1.96 13.49 0.96
C PRO A 36 -1.03 13.28 2.16
N GLU A 37 -0.83 12.04 2.58
CA GLU A 37 0.08 11.74 3.69
C GLU A 37 1.45 12.40 3.40
N PRO A 38 2.00 13.16 4.36
CA PRO A 38 3.28 13.80 4.15
C PRO A 38 4.33 12.73 3.87
N ARG A 39 5.02 12.84 2.72
CA ARG A 39 6.18 12.01 2.44
C ARG A 39 7.19 12.17 3.58
N PRO A 40 7.83 11.09 4.03
CA PRO A 40 8.81 11.18 5.10
C PRO A 40 9.90 12.19 4.71
N GLU A 41 10.16 13.13 5.60
CA GLU A 41 11.05 14.28 5.38
C GLU A 41 12.53 13.85 5.30
N ARG A 42 12.81 12.62 5.77
CA ARG A 42 14.12 11.96 5.74
C ARG A 42 13.96 10.56 5.21
N GLU A 43 14.76 10.18 4.23
CA GLU A 43 14.89 8.78 3.82
C GLU A 43 15.63 7.98 4.89
N THR A 44 15.15 6.76 5.12
CA THR A 44 15.76 5.82 6.06
C THR A 44 16.14 4.56 5.31
N ARG A 45 17.23 3.92 5.71
CA ARG A 45 17.66 2.68 5.06
C ARG A 45 17.06 1.46 5.76
N PRO A 46 16.73 0.39 5.02
CA PRO A 46 16.45 -0.89 5.64
C PRO A 46 17.74 -1.44 6.30
N VAL A 47 17.61 -1.97 7.51
CA VAL A 47 18.73 -2.53 8.29
C VAL A 47 18.59 -4.03 8.52
N GLN A 48 17.36 -4.54 8.52
CA GLN A 48 17.09 -5.96 8.71
C GLN A 48 15.85 -6.35 7.92
N VAL A 49 15.89 -7.51 7.30
CA VAL A 49 14.75 -8.10 6.59
C VAL A 49 14.55 -9.52 7.06
N ALA A 50 13.30 -9.89 7.29
CA ALA A 50 12.89 -11.26 7.54
C ALA A 50 11.74 -11.63 6.61
N LEU A 51 11.73 -12.87 6.15
CA LEU A 51 10.55 -13.47 5.57
C LEU A 51 9.77 -14.16 6.69
N ASP A 52 8.47 -13.93 6.76
CA ASP A 52 7.55 -14.65 7.64
C ASP A 52 6.37 -15.14 6.79
N ALA A 53 6.46 -16.39 6.34
CA ALA A 53 5.52 -16.96 5.38
C ALA A 53 5.32 -16.04 4.16
N ASP A 54 4.13 -15.46 4.00
CA ASP A 54 3.76 -14.59 2.90
C ASP A 54 3.93 -13.09 3.19
N ALA A 55 4.67 -12.75 4.24
CA ALA A 55 5.04 -11.40 4.59
C ALA A 55 6.56 -11.19 4.58
N VAL A 56 6.96 -10.02 4.10
CA VAL A 56 8.31 -9.46 4.28
C VAL A 56 8.21 -8.46 5.42
N LEU A 57 9.02 -8.67 6.47
CA LEU A 57 9.17 -7.73 7.57
C LEU A 57 10.49 -6.99 7.37
N VAL A 58 10.43 -5.66 7.27
CA VAL A 58 11.60 -4.80 7.07
C VAL A 58 11.73 -3.87 8.26
N ALA A 59 12.82 -3.99 9.01
CA ALA A 59 13.19 -3.01 10.02
C ALA A 59 14.06 -1.93 9.38
N MET A 60 13.76 -0.69 9.70
CA MET A 60 14.45 0.49 9.20
C MET A 60 15.43 1.05 10.24
N ASP A 61 16.39 1.87 9.79
CA ASP A 61 17.42 2.48 10.64
C ASP A 61 16.86 3.45 11.71
N ASP A 62 15.67 3.99 11.49
CA ASP A 62 14.95 4.83 12.45
C ASP A 62 14.12 4.03 13.46
N GLY A 63 14.18 2.69 13.40
CA GLY A 63 13.44 1.77 14.26
C GLY A 63 12.00 1.51 13.80
N SER A 64 11.55 2.11 12.68
CA SER A 64 10.24 1.78 12.10
C SER A 64 10.26 0.38 11.49
N GLN A 65 9.08 -0.25 11.46
CA GLN A 65 8.89 -1.56 10.87
C GLN A 65 7.87 -1.47 9.74
N CYS A 66 8.27 -1.96 8.57
CA CYS A 66 7.46 -2.00 7.38
C CYS A 66 7.06 -3.43 7.04
N LEU A 67 5.89 -3.60 6.43
CA LEU A 67 5.35 -4.90 6.03
C LEU A 67 5.10 -4.96 4.52
N GLY A 68 5.53 -6.05 3.90
CA GLY A 68 5.27 -6.35 2.48
C GLY A 68 4.57 -7.70 2.30
N ALA A 69 3.28 -7.70 2.02
CA ALA A 69 2.51 -8.94 1.82
C ALA A 69 2.53 -9.42 0.36
N ALA A 70 2.61 -10.74 0.14
CA ALA A 70 2.57 -11.36 -1.19
C ALA A 70 1.27 -11.12 -1.98
N GLY A 71 0.21 -10.67 -1.31
CA GLY A 71 -1.11 -10.50 -1.90
C GLY A 71 -1.66 -11.82 -2.45
N ALA A 72 -2.71 -11.71 -3.28
CA ALA A 72 -3.31 -12.88 -3.92
C ALA A 72 -2.46 -13.42 -5.10
N ALA A 73 -1.51 -12.63 -5.59
CA ALA A 73 -0.75 -12.87 -6.81
C ALA A 73 0.67 -13.40 -6.51
N GLY A 74 0.74 -14.65 -6.06
CA GLY A 74 1.94 -15.48 -6.26
C GLY A 74 2.83 -15.70 -5.04
N ARG A 75 3.23 -16.97 -4.86
CA ARG A 75 4.15 -17.46 -3.81
C ARG A 75 5.20 -18.44 -4.34
N ALA A 76 5.02 -19.00 -5.54
CA ALA A 76 5.77 -20.16 -6.00
C ALA A 76 7.25 -19.87 -6.26
N ASN A 77 7.56 -18.69 -6.79
CA ASN A 77 8.91 -18.29 -7.18
C ASN A 77 9.32 -16.91 -6.62
N GLY A 78 8.45 -16.31 -5.80
CA GLY A 78 8.59 -14.92 -5.39
C GLY A 78 7.34 -14.07 -5.63
N TRP A 79 7.41 -12.81 -5.18
CA TRP A 79 6.39 -11.80 -5.34
C TRP A 79 7.01 -10.40 -5.24
N THR A 80 6.26 -9.39 -5.64
CA THR A 80 6.67 -7.99 -5.53
C THR A 80 5.55 -7.15 -4.91
N GLY A 81 5.90 -6.01 -4.34
CA GLY A 81 4.91 -5.11 -3.77
C GLY A 81 5.49 -3.79 -3.31
N THR A 82 4.69 -3.07 -2.53
CA THR A 82 5.09 -1.85 -1.83
C THR A 82 4.97 -2.08 -0.33
N LEU A 83 5.95 -1.59 0.42
CA LEU A 83 5.94 -1.63 1.86
C LEU A 83 4.79 -0.77 2.41
N ALA A 84 4.10 -1.32 3.40
CA ALA A 84 2.99 -0.71 4.13
C ALA A 84 3.31 -0.70 5.63
N GLU A 85 2.38 -0.15 6.41
CA GLU A 85 2.48 -0.04 7.88
C GLU A 85 3.64 0.84 8.38
N CYS A 86 4.29 1.57 7.47
CA CYS A 86 5.36 2.50 7.76
C CYS A 86 5.29 3.70 6.81
N PRO A 87 5.94 4.84 7.14
CA PRO A 87 5.88 6.04 6.31
C PRO A 87 6.70 5.92 5.02
N TYR A 88 7.37 4.79 4.77
CA TYR A 88 8.27 4.56 3.65
C TYR A 88 7.62 3.62 2.62
N PRO A 89 6.98 4.14 1.55
CA PRO A 89 6.36 3.32 0.52
C PRO A 89 7.41 2.79 -0.46
N TYR A 90 8.40 2.05 0.06
CA TYR A 90 9.48 1.46 -0.73
C TYR A 90 8.96 0.24 -1.48
N THR A 91 9.40 0.04 -2.71
CA THR A 91 9.05 -1.17 -3.46
C THR A 91 9.95 -2.31 -3.01
N TYR A 92 9.44 -3.52 -3.10
CA TYR A 92 10.22 -4.69 -2.78
C TYR A 92 9.96 -5.83 -3.75
N GLU A 93 10.96 -6.69 -3.88
CA GLU A 93 10.93 -7.92 -4.67
C GLU A 93 11.48 -9.06 -3.83
N VAL A 94 10.73 -10.15 -3.78
CA VAL A 94 11.13 -11.42 -3.17
C VAL A 94 11.35 -12.42 -4.30
N VAL A 95 12.49 -13.09 -4.29
CA VAL A 95 12.80 -14.20 -5.17
C VAL A 95 13.03 -15.43 -4.31
N LEU A 96 12.32 -16.51 -4.62
CA LEU A 96 12.43 -17.80 -3.94
C LEU A 96 13.02 -18.84 -4.90
N ALA A 97 14.02 -19.58 -4.43
CA ALA A 97 14.50 -20.75 -5.15
C ALA A 97 13.39 -21.82 -5.22
N ALA A 98 13.33 -22.54 -6.35
CA ALA A 98 12.28 -23.54 -6.59
C ALA A 98 12.21 -24.58 -5.45
N GLY A 99 11.00 -24.81 -4.94
CA GLY A 99 10.76 -25.74 -3.84
C GLY A 99 11.05 -25.20 -2.44
N THR A 100 11.49 -23.95 -2.32
CA THR A 100 11.63 -23.27 -1.02
C THR A 100 10.25 -22.93 -0.48
N LEU A 101 9.90 -23.51 0.68
CA LEU A 101 8.70 -23.12 1.40
C LEU A 101 8.99 -21.83 2.17
N PRO A 102 8.11 -20.81 2.08
CA PRO A 102 8.28 -19.61 2.87
C PRO A 102 8.04 -19.92 4.35
N GLY A 103 9.07 -19.73 5.17
CA GLY A 103 9.03 -19.84 6.63
C GLY A 103 9.69 -18.62 7.26
N GLN A 104 9.92 -18.65 8.57
CA GLN A 104 10.67 -17.59 9.24
C GLN A 104 12.15 -17.69 8.90
N VAL A 105 12.61 -16.79 8.03
CA VAL A 105 13.99 -16.76 7.55
C VAL A 105 14.54 -15.35 7.74
N PRO A 106 15.48 -15.11 8.68
CA PRO A 106 16.21 -13.86 8.74
C PRO A 106 17.15 -13.76 7.55
N LEU A 107 17.20 -12.59 6.93
CA LEU A 107 18.05 -12.31 5.77
C LEU A 107 19.19 -11.37 6.18
N GLN A 108 20.34 -11.54 5.56
CA GLN A 108 21.52 -10.72 5.79
C GLN A 108 21.71 -9.76 4.63
N GLU A 109 22.03 -8.50 4.94
CA GLU A 109 22.32 -7.53 3.90
C GLU A 109 23.63 -7.90 3.19
N VAL A 110 23.60 -7.93 1.86
CA VAL A 110 24.76 -8.19 1.02
C VAL A 110 25.16 -6.89 0.35
N GLN A 111 26.33 -6.37 0.71
CA GLN A 111 26.93 -5.24 0.01
C GLN A 111 27.52 -5.74 -1.31
N SER A 112 26.87 -5.43 -2.44
CA SER A 112 27.26 -5.94 -3.75
C SER A 112 28.68 -5.52 -4.17
N ALA A 113 29.59 -6.49 -4.18
CA ALA A 113 30.50 -6.81 -5.28
C ALA A 113 31.17 -8.15 -4.93
N VAL A 114 30.41 -9.25 -5.00
CA VAL A 114 31.02 -10.59 -4.90
C VAL A 114 31.87 -10.77 -6.16
N LEU A 115 33.19 -10.65 -6.00
CA LEU A 115 34.14 -11.10 -7.02
C LEU A 115 33.95 -12.61 -7.13
N ILE A 116 33.23 -13.05 -8.17
CA ILE A 116 33.07 -14.47 -8.46
C ILE A 116 34.45 -14.97 -8.90
N ASP A 117 35.10 -15.74 -8.03
CA ASP A 117 36.22 -16.58 -8.46
C ASP A 117 35.62 -17.71 -9.31
N GLU A 118 36.00 -17.77 -10.59
CA GLU A 118 35.49 -18.78 -11.53
C GLU A 118 35.84 -20.22 -11.12
N ALA A 119 36.75 -20.40 -10.16
CA ALA A 119 37.14 -21.69 -9.59
C ALA A 119 36.27 -22.14 -8.39
N GLU A 120 35.45 -21.27 -7.80
CA GLU A 120 34.65 -21.58 -6.63
C GLU A 120 33.18 -21.77 -7.02
N VAL A 121 32.51 -22.77 -6.44
CA VAL A 121 31.07 -22.98 -6.69
C VAL A 121 30.32 -21.78 -6.09
N PRO A 122 29.63 -20.96 -6.90
CA PRO A 122 29.00 -19.76 -6.40
C PRO A 122 27.83 -20.14 -5.51
N PHE A 123 27.83 -19.64 -4.28
CA PHE A 123 26.73 -19.80 -3.34
C PHE A 123 25.44 -19.22 -3.94
N ARG A 124 24.38 -20.03 -3.99
CA ARG A 124 23.04 -19.62 -4.44
C ARG A 124 22.08 -19.58 -3.25
N PRO A 125 21.69 -18.38 -2.77
CA PRO A 125 20.75 -18.26 -1.66
C PRO A 125 19.36 -18.82 -2.03
N LEU A 126 18.66 -19.36 -1.03
CA LEU A 126 17.28 -19.83 -1.15
C LEU A 126 16.28 -18.68 -1.29
N VAL A 127 16.55 -17.56 -0.61
CA VAL A 127 15.69 -16.38 -0.58
C VAL A 127 16.53 -15.15 -0.84
N VAL A 128 16.07 -14.31 -1.76
CA VAL A 128 16.63 -12.99 -2.00
C VAL A 128 15.50 -11.98 -1.88
N VAL A 129 15.71 -10.94 -1.07
CA VAL A 129 14.80 -9.80 -1.00
C VAL A 129 15.55 -8.55 -1.41
N THR A 130 14.99 -7.83 -2.37
CA THR A 130 15.49 -6.53 -2.81
C THR A 130 14.48 -5.48 -2.39
N VAL A 131 14.89 -4.54 -1.56
CA VAL A 131 14.09 -3.36 -1.19
C VAL A 131 14.65 -2.16 -1.94
N THR A 132 13.80 -1.43 -2.64
CA THR A 132 14.20 -0.26 -3.44
C THR A 132 13.60 0.99 -2.82
N ASP A 133 14.45 1.95 -2.46
CA ASP A 133 13.99 3.22 -1.88
C ASP A 133 13.35 4.15 -2.93
N LEU A 134 12.86 5.30 -2.47
CA LEU A 134 12.21 6.29 -3.33
C LEU A 134 13.13 6.91 -4.39
N ASN A 135 14.45 6.83 -4.19
CA ASN A 135 15.46 7.29 -5.14
C ASN A 135 15.87 6.19 -6.12
N GLY A 136 15.29 4.99 -6.01
CA GLY A 136 15.62 3.85 -6.87
C GLY A 136 16.90 3.11 -6.44
N LYS A 137 17.44 3.38 -5.25
CA LYS A 137 18.61 2.65 -4.75
C LYS A 137 18.18 1.30 -4.17
N PRO A 138 18.75 0.18 -4.65
CA PRO A 138 18.43 -1.15 -4.16
C PRO A 138 19.25 -1.51 -2.92
N TYR A 139 18.59 -2.18 -1.98
CA TYR A 139 19.18 -2.84 -0.81
C TYR A 139 18.87 -4.32 -0.91
N ARG A 140 19.90 -5.16 -0.96
CA ARG A 140 19.77 -6.59 -1.22
C ARG A 140 20.04 -7.38 0.05
N PHE A 141 19.12 -8.29 0.36
CA PHE A 141 19.18 -9.17 1.51
C PHE A 141 19.06 -10.62 1.06
N GLU A 142 19.90 -11.50 1.61
CA GLU A 142 19.97 -12.90 1.20
C GLU A 142 19.89 -13.85 2.40
N SER A 143 19.31 -15.03 2.19
CA SER A 143 19.34 -16.09 3.19
C SER A 143 20.75 -16.66 3.33
N SER A 144 21.18 -16.95 4.56
CA SER A 144 22.44 -17.67 4.81
C SER A 144 22.39 -19.15 4.40
N ALA A 145 21.20 -19.67 4.08
CA ALA A 145 21.02 -21.00 3.51
C ALA A 145 20.96 -20.92 1.98
N GLY A 146 21.61 -21.87 1.31
CA GLY A 146 21.77 -21.89 -0.13
C GLY A 146 22.46 -23.17 -0.63
N PHE A 147 22.70 -23.24 -1.93
CA PHE A 147 23.35 -24.37 -2.63
C PHE A 147 24.58 -23.95 -3.41
#